data_AF-A0A7V9JUK7-F1
#
_entry.id   AF-A0A7V9JUK7-F1
#
_cell.length_a   1.000
_cell.length_b   1.000
_cell.length_c   1.000
_cell.angle_alpha   90.00
_cell.angle_beta   90.00
_cell.angle_gamma   90.00
#
_symmetry.space_group_name_H-M   'P 1'
#
loop_
_entity.id
_entity.type
_entity.pdbx_description
1 polymer ?
#
loop_
_entity_poly.entity_id
_entity_poly.type
_entity_poly.pdbx_seq_one_letter_code
_entity_poly.pdbx_strand_id
1 'polypeptide(L)'
;MDGGTWAEAHGELYHGIPCRIRIARSDRDAVAEGWRTLERIDDVFNVYRTDSELGTINAAGPGSHRISPWLADCLRIAREITRLSDGAWCATMLPLVRLWRQASRDGAEPTTQALTAALATCAPDAWDLDGDSLQVHAPDLAFDLGGLAKGFAVDLVVSALRRRGIDDLLVQVGGETACHGRSSAGEPHRIGIPHPDDPDGSWNAV
;
A
#
# COMPACT_ATOMS: atom_id res chain seq x y z
N MET A 1 3.84 11.70 36.70
CA MET A 1 3.65 11.71 35.23
C MET A 1 3.43 10.26 34.86
N ASP A 2 2.18 9.83 34.87
CA ASP A 2 1.85 8.43 34.61
C ASP A 2 1.89 8.22 33.12
N GLY A 3 3.03 7.74 32.61
CA GLY A 3 3.12 7.25 31.24
C GLY A 3 2.08 6.17 31.07
N GLY A 4 0.99 6.49 30.36
CA GLY A 4 -0.11 5.56 30.13
C GLY A 4 0.39 4.24 29.57
N THR A 5 -0.31 3.14 29.83
CA THR A 5 0.10 1.82 29.37
C THR A 5 -0.06 1.72 27.85
N TRP A 6 1.02 1.46 27.10
CA TRP A 6 0.96 1.24 25.65
C TRP A 6 0.84 -0.25 25.33
N ALA A 7 0.00 -0.58 24.36
CA ALA A 7 0.03 -1.88 23.70
C ALA A 7 0.79 -1.75 22.38
N GLU A 8 1.57 -2.78 22.07
CA GLU A 8 2.36 -2.88 20.86
C GLU A 8 2.27 -4.29 20.28
N ALA A 9 2.05 -4.37 18.97
CA ALA A 9 2.00 -5.63 18.25
C ALA A 9 2.82 -5.54 16.97
N HIS A 10 3.45 -6.65 16.65
CA HIS A 10 4.25 -6.85 15.44
C HIS A 10 3.69 -8.03 14.64
N GLY A 11 3.93 -7.98 13.34
CA GLY A 11 3.52 -9.00 12.40
C GLY A 11 4.03 -8.66 11.01
N GLU A 12 3.50 -9.34 10.01
CA GLU A 12 3.96 -9.21 8.63
C GLU A 12 2.77 -9.11 7.67
N LEU A 13 2.99 -8.43 6.54
CA LEU A 13 2.08 -8.33 5.40
C LEU A 13 2.84 -8.76 4.13
N TYR A 14 2.16 -9.18 3.06
CA TYR A 14 2.78 -9.44 1.74
C TYR A 14 4.13 -10.18 1.77
N HIS A 15 4.15 -11.44 2.23
CA HIS A 15 5.37 -12.27 2.26
C HIS A 15 6.56 -11.62 3.00
N GLY A 16 6.31 -11.08 4.20
CA GLY A 16 7.38 -10.70 5.14
C GLY A 16 7.62 -9.19 5.31
N ILE A 17 6.73 -8.33 4.82
CA ILE A 17 6.82 -6.89 5.07
C ILE A 17 6.50 -6.62 6.54
N PRO A 18 7.45 -6.10 7.33
CA PRO A 18 7.25 -5.91 8.76
C PRO A 18 6.18 -4.84 9.02
N CYS A 19 5.28 -5.16 9.93
CA CYS A 19 4.17 -4.32 10.36
C CYS A 19 4.22 -4.10 11.88
N ARG A 20 3.82 -2.91 12.32
CA ARG A 20 3.80 -2.52 13.73
C ARG A 20 2.57 -1.66 14.03
N ILE A 21 1.86 -1.98 15.11
CA ILE A 21 0.74 -1.18 15.62
C ILE A 21 1.01 -0.88 17.09
N ARG A 22 0.96 0.40 17.46
CA ARG A 22 1.12 0.90 18.84
C ARG A 22 -0.05 1.79 19.22
N ILE A 23 -0.63 1.60 20.40
CA ILE A 23 -1.76 2.38 20.89
C ILE A 23 -1.61 2.71 22.40
N ALA A 24 -2.03 3.90 22.83
CA ALA A 24 -1.88 4.38 24.22
C ALA A 24 -2.91 3.83 25.22
N ARG A 25 -3.29 2.56 25.06
CA ARG A 25 -4.04 1.77 26.06
C ARG A 25 -3.94 0.29 25.74
N SER A 26 -4.04 -0.57 26.75
CA SER A 26 -4.11 -2.02 26.57
C SER A 26 -5.50 -2.46 26.10
N ASP A 27 -5.85 -2.15 24.85
CA ASP A 27 -7.09 -2.56 24.18
C ASP A 27 -6.81 -3.64 23.13
N ARG A 28 -6.95 -4.91 23.54
CA ARG A 28 -6.67 -6.07 22.66
C ARG A 28 -7.60 -6.13 21.45
N ASP A 29 -8.85 -5.71 21.60
CA ASP A 29 -9.83 -5.77 20.52
C ASP A 29 -9.51 -4.75 19.43
N ALA A 30 -9.01 -3.58 19.83
CA ALA A 30 -8.53 -2.58 18.89
C ALA A 30 -7.29 -3.04 18.12
N VAL A 31 -6.31 -3.65 18.81
CA VAL A 31 -5.14 -4.24 18.14
C VAL A 31 -5.57 -5.32 17.15
N ALA A 32 -6.49 -6.20 17.54
CA ALA A 32 -7.04 -7.23 16.66
C ALA A 32 -7.80 -6.64 15.46
N GLU A 33 -8.50 -5.51 15.62
CA GLU A 33 -9.14 -4.80 14.51
C GLU A 33 -8.13 -4.20 13.53
N GLY A 34 -7.04 -3.62 14.04
CA GLY A 34 -5.94 -3.15 13.22
C GLY A 34 -5.34 -4.28 12.39
N TRP A 35 -5.10 -5.45 12.98
CA TRP A 35 -4.62 -6.63 12.26
C TRP A 35 -5.61 -7.14 11.21
N ARG A 36 -6.90 -7.28 11.54
CA ARG A 36 -7.92 -7.66 10.54
C ARG A 36 -7.99 -6.69 9.37
N THR A 37 -7.72 -5.41 9.61
CA THR A 37 -7.64 -4.40 8.55
C THR A 37 -6.43 -4.66 7.64
N LEU A 38 -5.27 -4.97 8.21
CA LEU A 38 -4.07 -5.35 7.45
C LEU A 38 -4.23 -6.67 6.70
N GLU A 39 -4.87 -7.68 7.28
CA GLU A 39 -5.14 -8.95 6.60
C GLU A 39 -6.01 -8.73 5.35
N ARG A 40 -7.05 -7.89 5.47
CA ARG A 40 -7.93 -7.55 4.34
C ARG A 40 -7.21 -6.76 3.24
N ILE A 41 -6.12 -6.04 3.54
CA ILE A 41 -5.30 -5.39 2.52
C ILE A 41 -4.70 -6.43 1.57
N ASP A 42 -4.25 -7.58 2.09
CA ASP A 42 -3.70 -8.66 1.26
C ASP A 42 -4.78 -9.25 0.32
N ASP A 43 -5.99 -9.45 0.83
CA ASP A 43 -7.11 -9.98 0.04
C ASP A 43 -7.57 -9.02 -1.08
N VAL A 44 -7.36 -7.71 -0.92
CA VAL A 44 -7.78 -6.71 -1.92
C VAL A 44 -6.65 -6.41 -2.91
N PHE A 45 -5.45 -6.13 -2.42
CA PHE A 45 -4.41 -5.46 -3.19
C PHE A 45 -3.22 -6.34 -3.57
N ASN A 46 -3.16 -7.61 -3.13
CA ASN A 46 -2.04 -8.50 -3.45
C ASN A 46 -2.01 -8.87 -4.94
N VAL A 47 -1.18 -8.18 -5.72
CA VAL A 47 -1.03 -8.38 -7.16
C VAL A 47 -0.41 -9.75 -7.55
N TYR A 48 0.18 -10.47 -6.60
CA TYR A 48 0.80 -11.78 -6.80
C TYR A 48 -0.15 -12.95 -6.50
N ARG A 49 -1.29 -12.67 -5.85
CA ARG A 49 -2.35 -13.62 -5.54
C ARG A 49 -3.43 -13.55 -6.61
N THR A 50 -3.71 -14.66 -7.28
CA THR A 50 -4.80 -14.74 -8.27
C THR A 50 -6.19 -14.73 -7.64
N ASP A 51 -6.28 -14.97 -6.33
CA ASP A 51 -7.50 -14.97 -5.54
C ASP A 51 -7.74 -13.64 -4.81
N SER A 52 -6.84 -12.65 -4.93
CA SER A 52 -7.10 -11.29 -4.47
C SER A 52 -8.02 -10.56 -5.44
N GLU A 53 -8.68 -9.50 -4.97
CA GLU A 53 -9.54 -8.67 -5.82
C GLU A 53 -8.77 -8.07 -7.01
N LEU A 54 -7.64 -7.41 -6.75
CA LEU A 54 -6.78 -6.83 -7.79
C LEU A 54 -6.22 -7.91 -8.75
N GLY A 55 -5.83 -9.05 -8.20
CA GLY A 55 -5.34 -10.19 -8.99
C GLY A 55 -6.39 -10.77 -9.91
N THR A 56 -7.63 -10.87 -9.44
CA THR A 56 -8.79 -11.32 -10.23
C THR A 56 -9.06 -10.37 -11.39
N ILE A 57 -9.05 -9.06 -11.17
CA ILE A 57 -9.23 -8.05 -12.22
C ILE A 57 -8.13 -8.15 -13.27
N ASN A 58 -6.87 -8.23 -12.82
CA ASN A 58 -5.71 -8.37 -13.71
C ASN A 58 -5.74 -9.67 -14.53
N ALA A 59 -6.35 -10.74 -14.01
CA ALA A 59 -6.49 -12.00 -14.73
C ALA A 59 -7.68 -11.98 -15.72
N ALA A 60 -8.74 -11.24 -15.40
CA ALA A 60 -9.94 -11.14 -16.24
C ALA A 60 -9.75 -10.24 -17.46
N GLY A 61 -8.94 -9.16 -17.34
CA GLY A 61 -8.64 -8.26 -18.45
C GLY A 61 -9.76 -7.25 -18.75
N PRO A 62 -9.95 -6.82 -20.01
CA PRO A 62 -10.95 -5.82 -20.39
C PRO A 62 -12.37 -6.18 -19.98
N GLY A 63 -13.16 -5.15 -19.71
CA GLY A 63 -14.57 -5.30 -19.34
C GLY A 63 -14.93 -4.48 -18.11
N SER A 64 -16.19 -4.67 -17.69
CA SER A 64 -16.73 -4.05 -16.49
C SER A 64 -16.52 -4.96 -15.29
N HIS A 65 -15.93 -4.42 -14.24
CA HIS A 65 -15.63 -5.10 -12.98
C HIS A 65 -16.30 -4.34 -11.84
N ARG A 66 -17.09 -5.04 -11.02
CA ARG A 66 -17.55 -4.48 -9.74
C ARG A 66 -16.45 -4.68 -8.72
N ILE A 67 -16.07 -3.60 -8.04
CA ILE A 67 -14.93 -3.58 -7.12
C ILE A 67 -15.36 -3.10 -5.74
N SER A 68 -14.54 -3.40 -4.73
CA SER A 68 -14.76 -2.96 -3.36
C SER A 68 -14.55 -1.46 -3.20
N PRO A 69 -15.19 -0.82 -2.19
CA PRO A 69 -14.92 0.58 -1.89
C PRO A 69 -13.44 0.88 -1.64
N TRP A 70 -12.69 -0.05 -1.05
CA TRP A 70 -11.26 0.12 -0.78
C TRP A 70 -10.45 0.19 -2.07
N LEU A 71 -10.71 -0.71 -3.02
CA LEU A 71 -10.03 -0.69 -4.30
C LEU A 71 -10.44 0.56 -5.11
N ALA A 72 -11.71 0.94 -5.07
CA ALA A 72 -12.20 2.14 -5.75
C ALA A 72 -11.56 3.43 -5.19
N ASP A 73 -11.50 3.58 -3.87
CA ASP A 73 -10.83 4.71 -3.20
C ASP A 73 -9.35 4.78 -3.58
N CYS A 74 -8.64 3.64 -3.52
CA CYS A 74 -7.23 3.55 -3.87
C CYS A 74 -6.98 3.87 -5.36
N LEU A 75 -7.85 3.41 -6.27
CA LEU A 75 -7.77 3.74 -7.69
C LEU A 75 -8.04 5.23 -7.97
N ARG A 76 -8.91 5.89 -7.20
CA ARG A 76 -9.08 7.36 -7.31
C ARG A 76 -7.82 8.10 -6.92
N ILE A 77 -7.20 7.71 -5.80
CA ILE A 77 -5.91 8.27 -5.37
C ILE A 77 -4.83 8.00 -6.43
N ALA A 78 -4.79 6.79 -6.97
CA ALA A 78 -3.88 6.41 -8.04
C ALA A 78 -4.02 7.33 -9.27
N ARG A 79 -5.24 7.57 -9.74
CA ARG A 79 -5.49 8.49 -10.86
C ARG A 79 -5.01 9.90 -10.55
N GLU A 80 -5.27 10.38 -9.35
CA GLU A 80 -4.85 11.70 -8.91
C GLU A 80 -3.33 11.83 -8.86
N ILE A 81 -2.62 10.85 -8.29
CA ILE A 81 -1.15 10.83 -8.23
C ILE A 81 -0.55 10.75 -9.64
N THR A 82 -1.10 9.92 -10.52
CA THR A 82 -0.66 9.86 -11.93
C THR A 82 -0.77 11.23 -12.60
N ARG A 83 -1.87 11.95 -12.38
CA ARG A 83 -2.05 13.31 -12.90
C ARG A 83 -1.09 14.31 -12.26
N LEU A 84 -0.93 14.30 -10.94
CA LEU A 84 -0.09 15.25 -10.21
C LEU A 84 1.41 15.06 -10.50
N SER A 85 1.81 13.87 -10.93
CA SER A 85 3.19 13.51 -11.21
C SER A 85 3.53 13.54 -12.71
N ASP A 86 2.64 14.04 -13.57
CA ASP A 86 2.77 14.01 -15.03
C ASP A 86 3.12 12.60 -15.57
N GLY A 87 2.53 11.56 -14.97
CA GLY A 87 2.74 10.17 -15.33
C GLY A 87 3.99 9.50 -14.74
N ALA A 88 4.79 10.19 -13.91
CA ALA A 88 5.96 9.58 -13.28
C ALA A 88 5.59 8.42 -12.34
N TRP A 89 4.41 8.46 -11.72
CA TRP A 89 3.79 7.31 -11.07
C TRP A 89 2.56 6.85 -11.86
N CYS A 90 2.42 5.55 -12.08
CA CYS A 90 1.33 4.99 -12.87
C CYS A 90 0.89 3.63 -12.32
N ALA A 91 -0.43 3.49 -12.09
CA ALA A 91 -1.00 2.26 -11.57
C ALA A 91 -0.99 1.10 -12.58
N THR A 92 -0.75 1.33 -13.88
CA THR A 92 -0.80 0.29 -14.91
C THR A 92 0.58 -0.21 -15.33
N MET A 93 1.57 -0.12 -14.42
CA MET A 93 2.97 -0.46 -14.68
C MET A 93 3.30 -1.94 -14.47
N LEU A 94 2.31 -2.78 -14.13
CA LEU A 94 2.56 -4.19 -13.83
C LEU A 94 3.31 -4.95 -14.94
N PRO A 95 3.06 -4.73 -16.25
CA PRO A 95 3.83 -5.38 -17.31
C PRO A 95 5.35 -5.15 -17.19
N LEU A 96 5.77 -3.90 -16.94
CA LEU A 96 7.17 -3.55 -16.72
C LEU A 96 7.71 -4.11 -15.41
N VAL A 97 6.92 -4.07 -14.33
CA VAL A 97 7.32 -4.65 -13.04
C VAL A 97 7.56 -6.16 -13.16
N ARG A 98 6.68 -6.89 -13.86
CA ARG A 98 6.84 -8.33 -14.12
C ARG A 98 8.10 -8.61 -14.93
N LEU A 99 8.37 -7.82 -15.97
CA LEU A 99 9.57 -7.93 -16.80
C LEU A 99 10.85 -7.75 -15.98
N TRP A 100 10.93 -6.69 -15.17
CA TRP A 100 12.10 -6.45 -14.31
C TRP A 100 12.27 -7.49 -13.21
N ARG A 101 11.18 -8.01 -12.63
CA ARG A 101 11.24 -9.13 -11.67
C ARG A 101 11.76 -10.41 -12.33
N GLN A 102 11.41 -10.68 -13.58
CA GLN A 102 11.93 -11.83 -14.33
C GLN A 102 13.43 -11.65 -14.61
N ALA A 103 13.82 -10.49 -15.12
CA ALA A 103 15.23 -10.15 -15.35
C ALA A 103 16.10 -10.29 -14.09
N SER A 104 15.59 -9.84 -12.93
CA SER A 104 16.29 -10.01 -11.65
C SER A 104 16.50 -11.48 -11.27
N ARG A 105 15.53 -12.36 -11.55
CA ARG A 105 15.68 -13.82 -11.32
C ARG A 105 16.68 -14.45 -12.28
N ASP A 106 16.70 -13.98 -13.52
CA ASP A 106 17.57 -14.51 -14.57
C ASP A 106 19.00 -13.96 -14.51
N GLY A 107 19.23 -12.90 -13.71
CA GLY A 107 20.54 -12.23 -13.60
C GLY A 107 20.94 -11.49 -14.87
N ALA A 108 19.96 -11.13 -15.71
CA ALA A 108 20.18 -10.49 -17.00
C ALA A 108 19.15 -9.38 -17.24
N GLU A 109 19.60 -8.23 -17.73
CA GLU A 109 18.71 -7.10 -18.02
C GLU A 109 17.74 -7.42 -19.18
N PRO A 110 16.51 -6.86 -19.16
CA PRO A 110 15.59 -6.98 -20.29
C PRO A 110 16.17 -6.35 -21.56
N THR A 111 15.89 -6.97 -22.71
CA THR A 111 16.25 -6.36 -24.01
C THR A 111 15.43 -5.09 -24.26
N THR A 112 15.96 -4.17 -25.06
CA THR A 112 15.21 -2.97 -25.51
C THR A 112 13.90 -3.34 -26.18
N GLN A 113 13.86 -4.44 -26.95
CA GLN A 113 12.64 -4.92 -27.57
C GLN A 113 11.59 -5.34 -26.54
N ALA A 114 11.98 -6.06 -25.49
CA ALA A 114 11.08 -6.47 -24.41
C ALA A 114 10.56 -5.27 -23.61
N LEU A 115 11.43 -4.29 -23.32
CA LEU A 115 11.04 -3.05 -22.63
C LEU A 115 10.02 -2.25 -23.45
N THR A 116 10.28 -2.04 -24.74
CA THR A 116 9.35 -1.32 -25.63
C THR A 116 8.00 -2.04 -25.72
N ALA A 117 8.00 -3.37 -25.82
CA ALA A 117 6.77 -4.15 -25.85
C ALA A 117 5.96 -4.04 -24.54
N ALA A 118 6.62 -4.13 -23.39
CA ALA A 118 5.96 -3.99 -22.08
C ALA A 118 5.47 -2.56 -21.83
N LEU A 119 6.23 -1.54 -22.26
CA LEU A 119 5.82 -0.14 -22.13
C LEU A 119 4.59 0.17 -22.97
N ALA A 120 4.46 -0.44 -24.15
CA ALA A 120 3.30 -0.25 -25.03
C ALA A 120 1.97 -0.74 -24.42
N THR A 121 2.01 -1.59 -23.39
CA THR A 121 0.82 -2.07 -22.67
C THR A 121 0.55 -1.31 -21.37
N CYS A 122 1.47 -0.44 -20.94
CA CYS A 122 1.25 0.47 -19.82
C CYS A 122 0.36 1.64 -20.28
N ALA A 123 -0.94 1.50 -20.06
CA ALA A 123 -1.95 2.42 -20.58
C ALA A 123 -2.72 3.16 -19.44
N PRO A 124 -2.18 4.28 -18.92
CA PRO A 124 -2.74 4.98 -17.75
C PRO A 124 -4.17 5.49 -17.94
N ASP A 125 -4.58 5.74 -19.18
CA ASP A 125 -5.89 6.28 -19.53
C ASP A 125 -6.88 5.22 -20.03
N ALA A 126 -6.46 3.96 -20.15
CA ALA A 126 -7.29 2.89 -20.71
C ALA A 126 -8.18 2.20 -19.66
N TRP A 127 -8.68 2.96 -18.69
CA TRP A 127 -9.67 2.53 -17.72
C TRP A 127 -10.49 3.72 -17.23
N ASP A 128 -11.72 3.47 -16.78
CA ASP A 128 -12.61 4.46 -16.17
C ASP A 128 -13.18 3.92 -14.85
N LEU A 129 -13.51 4.82 -13.93
CA LEU A 129 -14.09 4.47 -12.65
C LEU A 129 -15.33 5.34 -12.38
N ASP A 130 -16.47 4.68 -12.17
CA ASP A 130 -17.72 5.30 -11.74
C ASP A 130 -18.23 4.61 -10.48
N GLY A 131 -18.14 5.29 -9.34
CA GLY A 131 -18.46 4.71 -8.03
C GLY A 131 -17.60 3.48 -7.71
N ASP A 132 -18.22 2.31 -7.75
CA ASP A 132 -17.64 0.98 -7.53
C ASP A 132 -17.59 0.11 -8.80
N SER A 133 -17.78 0.74 -9.97
CA SER A 133 -17.69 0.12 -11.29
C SER A 133 -16.41 0.56 -11.99
N LEU A 134 -15.48 -0.38 -12.17
CA LEU A 134 -14.24 -0.21 -12.94
C LEU A 134 -14.46 -0.74 -14.35
N GLN A 135 -14.23 0.11 -15.36
CA GLN A 135 -14.22 -0.30 -16.76
C GLN A 135 -12.77 -0.34 -17.26
N VAL A 136 -12.31 -1.49 -17.76
CA VAL A 136 -10.98 -1.67 -18.37
C VAL A 136 -11.13 -1.78 -19.88
N HIS A 137 -10.35 -0.99 -20.63
CA HIS A 137 -10.48 -0.88 -22.08
C HIS A 137 -9.39 -1.63 -22.86
N ALA A 138 -8.19 -1.77 -22.30
CA ALA A 138 -7.04 -2.34 -23.00
C ALA A 138 -6.75 -3.81 -22.58
N PRO A 139 -6.48 -4.72 -23.54
CA PRO A 139 -6.34 -6.16 -23.32
C PRO A 139 -5.22 -6.56 -22.36
N ASP A 140 -4.09 -5.86 -22.45
CA ASP A 140 -2.89 -6.19 -21.68
C ASP A 140 -2.64 -5.22 -20.52
N LEU A 141 -3.65 -4.38 -20.20
CA LEU A 141 -3.58 -3.49 -19.05
C LEU A 141 -3.65 -4.33 -17.78
N ALA A 142 -2.68 -4.13 -16.91
CA ALA A 142 -2.70 -4.72 -15.59
C ALA A 142 -2.22 -3.73 -14.53
N PHE A 143 -2.93 -3.71 -13.41
CA PHE A 143 -2.72 -2.79 -12.32
C PHE A 143 -1.65 -3.30 -11.36
N ASP A 144 -0.75 -2.41 -10.95
CA ASP A 144 0.15 -2.55 -9.81
C ASP A 144 -0.05 -1.34 -8.88
N LEU A 145 -0.49 -1.62 -7.66
CA LEU A 145 -0.70 -0.61 -6.62
C LEU A 145 0.38 -0.69 -5.53
N GLY A 146 1.47 -1.45 -5.72
CA GLY A 146 2.51 -1.65 -4.72
C GLY A 146 3.17 -0.35 -4.22
N GLY A 147 3.24 0.67 -5.07
CA GLY A 147 3.73 2.01 -4.71
C GLY A 147 2.73 2.89 -3.96
N LEU A 148 1.51 2.39 -3.65
CA LEU A 148 0.45 3.15 -2.99
C LEU A 148 -0.23 2.36 -1.85
N ALA A 149 -0.42 1.04 -2.03
CA ALA A 149 -1.25 0.19 -1.18
C ALA A 149 -0.78 0.14 0.29
N LYS A 150 0.52 0.24 0.56
CA LYS A 150 1.04 0.24 1.94
C LYS A 150 0.69 1.53 2.69
N GLY A 151 0.77 2.69 2.03
CA GLY A 151 0.35 3.97 2.62
C GLY A 151 -1.14 3.97 2.90
N PHE A 152 -1.93 3.49 1.91
CA PHE A 152 -3.37 3.30 2.07
C PHE A 152 -3.72 2.35 3.22
N ALA A 153 -2.96 1.26 3.40
CA ALA A 153 -3.13 0.34 4.52
C ALA A 153 -2.94 1.01 5.88
N VAL A 154 -1.89 1.82 6.02
CA VAL A 154 -1.62 2.60 7.22
C VAL A 154 -2.80 3.53 7.52
N ASP A 155 -3.31 4.25 6.52
CA ASP A 155 -4.45 5.16 6.69
C ASP A 155 -5.73 4.43 7.12
N LEU A 156 -6.01 3.26 6.55
CA LEU A 156 -7.17 2.46 6.94
C LEU A 156 -7.08 1.97 8.38
N VAL A 157 -5.91 1.50 8.82
CA VAL A 157 -5.70 1.06 10.21
C VAL A 157 -5.85 2.24 11.17
N VAL A 158 -5.24 3.39 10.88
CA VAL A 158 -5.40 4.61 11.69
C VAL A 158 -6.88 4.98 11.77
N SER A 159 -7.59 5.00 10.65
CA SER A 159 -9.01 5.32 10.59
C SER A 159 -9.86 4.35 11.42
N ALA A 160 -9.58 3.05 11.38
CA ALA A 160 -10.25 2.04 12.19
C ALA A 160 -10.03 2.25 13.70
N LEU A 161 -8.78 2.45 14.11
CA LEU A 161 -8.43 2.68 15.51
C LEU A 161 -9.03 3.99 16.05
N ARG A 162 -9.02 5.06 15.26
CA ARG A 162 -9.63 6.35 15.63
C ARG A 162 -11.14 6.26 15.81
N ARG A 163 -11.85 5.46 15.00
CA ARG A 163 -13.29 5.19 15.21
C ARG A 163 -13.59 4.51 16.54
N ARG A 164 -12.61 3.82 17.14
CA ARG A 164 -12.71 3.27 18.50
C ARG A 164 -12.32 4.28 19.60
N GLY A 165 -12.04 5.53 19.25
CA GLY A 165 -11.59 6.55 20.19
C GLY A 165 -10.15 6.32 20.68
N ILE A 166 -9.29 5.72 19.84
CA ILE A 166 -7.85 5.69 20.07
C ILE A 166 -7.25 6.85 19.32
N ASP A 167 -6.83 7.89 20.05
CA ASP A 167 -6.20 9.06 19.45
C ASP A 167 -4.67 8.97 19.49
N ASP A 168 -4.09 8.43 20.54
CA ASP A 168 -2.63 8.30 20.66
C ASP A 168 -2.18 6.95 20.08
N LEU A 169 -1.65 6.96 18.85
CA LEU A 169 -1.28 5.75 18.11
C LEU A 169 -0.11 5.96 17.13
N LEU A 170 0.52 4.85 16.75
CA LEU A 170 1.49 4.76 15.66
C LEU A 170 1.28 3.44 14.90
N VAL A 171 1.21 3.53 13.57
CA VAL A 171 1.08 2.38 12.67
C VAL A 171 2.21 2.45 11.65
N GLN A 172 2.84 1.31 11.38
CA GLN A 172 3.88 1.18 10.37
C GLN A 172 3.68 -0.08 9.52
N VAL A 173 3.86 0.04 8.21
CA VAL A 173 3.82 -1.06 7.22
C VAL A 173 4.98 -0.89 6.25
N GLY A 174 6.07 -1.65 6.44
CA GLY A 174 7.19 -1.67 5.49
C GLY A 174 7.77 -0.30 5.18
N GLY A 175 7.98 0.53 6.21
CA GLY A 175 8.47 1.91 6.11
C GLY A 175 7.37 2.98 6.10
N GLU A 176 6.21 2.69 5.51
CA GLU A 176 5.06 3.61 5.55
C GLU A 176 4.61 3.80 6.99
N THR A 177 4.50 5.03 7.46
CA THR A 177 4.29 5.34 8.87
C THR A 177 3.25 6.44 9.02
N ALA A 178 2.26 6.21 9.88
CA ALA A 178 1.35 7.26 10.35
C ALA A 178 1.25 7.20 11.87
N CYS A 179 1.11 8.37 12.47
CA CYS A 179 0.91 8.53 13.89
C CYS A 179 -0.15 9.60 14.15
N HIS A 180 -0.79 9.51 15.31
CA HIS A 180 -1.76 10.50 15.75
C HIS A 180 -1.59 10.71 17.26
N GLY A 181 -1.93 11.92 17.72
CA GLY A 181 -1.83 12.28 19.12
C GLY A 181 -0.40 12.37 19.63
N ARG A 182 -0.18 11.91 20.86
CA ARG A 182 1.09 11.94 21.58
C ARG A 182 1.70 10.55 21.72
N SER A 183 3.01 10.52 21.87
CA SER A 183 3.80 9.34 22.17
C SER A 183 3.64 8.89 23.63
N SER A 184 4.26 7.76 23.98
CA SER A 184 4.29 7.26 25.36
C SER A 184 4.98 8.18 26.37
N ALA A 185 5.79 9.13 25.88
CA ALA A 185 6.38 10.18 26.70
C ALA A 185 5.46 11.38 26.91
N GLY A 186 4.27 11.41 26.29
CA GLY A 186 3.39 12.58 26.28
C GLY A 186 3.84 13.67 25.31
N GLU A 187 4.84 13.42 24.48
CA GLU A 187 5.39 14.36 23.48
C GLU A 187 4.89 14.02 22.07
N PRO A 188 5.02 14.92 21.08
CA PRO A 188 4.82 14.57 19.67
C PRO A 188 5.60 13.31 19.29
N HIS A 189 5.03 12.51 18.39
CA HIS A 189 5.70 11.32 17.87
C HIS A 189 6.96 11.72 17.11
N ARG A 190 8.09 11.09 17.44
CA ARG A 190 9.35 11.26 16.72
C ARG A 190 9.49 10.14 15.71
N ILE A 191 9.61 10.50 14.44
CA ILE A 191 9.78 9.56 13.33
C ILE A 191 11.19 9.72 12.77
N GLY A 192 11.96 8.63 12.77
CA GLY A 192 13.28 8.60 12.18
C GLY A 192 13.20 8.43 10.67
N ILE A 193 14.01 9.20 9.93
CA ILE A 193 14.22 9.04 8.49
C ILE A 193 15.54 8.27 8.32
N PRO A 194 15.51 7.02 7.82
CA PRO A 194 16.74 6.23 7.65
C PRO A 194 17.72 6.92 6.69
N HIS A 195 19.01 6.83 6.99
CA HIS A 195 20.04 7.27 6.07
C HIS A 195 20.14 6.26 4.90
N PRO A 196 20.15 6.70 3.63
CA PRO A 196 20.12 5.77 2.49
C PRO A 196 21.33 4.83 2.43
N ASP A 197 22.51 5.32 2.81
CA ASP A 197 23.77 4.57 2.75
C ASP A 197 24.24 4.00 4.10
N ASP A 198 23.52 4.25 5.19
CA ASP A 198 23.87 3.79 6.53
C ASP A 198 22.67 3.09 7.17
N PRO A 199 22.64 1.74 7.17
CA PRO A 199 21.52 0.96 7.70
C PRO A 199 21.17 1.25 9.16
N ASP A 200 22.14 1.72 9.96
CA ASP A 200 21.96 2.06 11.37
C ASP A 200 21.78 3.57 11.59
N GLY A 201 22.01 4.37 10.55
CA GLY A 201 21.91 5.82 10.57
C GLY A 201 20.46 6.29 10.43
N SER A 202 20.06 7.26 11.25
CA SER A 202 18.76 7.92 11.09
C SER A 202 18.86 9.42 11.35
N TRP A 203 18.13 10.18 10.54
CA TRP A 203 17.92 11.61 10.69
C TRP A 203 16.64 11.75 11.50
N ASN A 204 16.73 12.40 12.66
CA ASN A 204 15.55 12.65 13.48
C ASN A 204 14.92 13.97 13.02
N ALA A 205 13.75 13.90 12.40
CA ALA A 205 12.90 15.09 12.22
C ALA A 205 12.21 15.39 13.56
N VAL A 206 12.30 16.65 14.01
CA VAL A 206 11.69 17.15 15.26
C VAL A 206 10.21 17.44 15.04
#